data_AF-A0AAE0SUB7-F1
#
_entry.id   AF-A0AAE0SUB7-F1
#
_cell.length_a   1.000
_cell.length_b   1.000
_cell.length_c   1.000
_cell.angle_alpha   90.00
_cell.angle_beta   90.00
_cell.angle_gamma   90.00
#
_symmetry.space_group_name_H-M   'P 1'
#
loop_
_entity.id
_entity.type
_entity.pdbx_description
1 polymer ?
#
loop_
_entity_poly.entity_id
_entity_poly.type
_entity_poly.pdbx_seq_one_letter_code
_entity_poly.pdbx_strand_id
1 'polypeptide(L)'
;MIHFSVICKYFILCLLAVELTVCSGGFNLDDYILQYEELDYDSTALHQHHLRSKRSTNDAVHLAFDAFGRNFKLRLRRDTSAFTPQYMMKEDDGTLKAVDLSFLYTGEVVGIPGSKVDGAIIQGMFRGEIHVPGDTVYHIEVNNRFNQSQLSASHHSVIYRNKDLNLDPYRSKRERDRREASKATSTSGYCGYDQAVQWMRSVVESEVTQDSNRHRRSAMQWQEVYDSHNQHNTEHNMYSAKLNRQKRGGLGQKNTCAMYLRSDPLLWKHVLAKNSGNQNIAKDEILAFFSSHVKAINRIYGQTNFTDGNVWYSGVQFAVQRTTVMTWESAKCDDAFNKSPYCEDNIDVSNFLNLNSLENHDDFCLAYVFTYRDFTQGTLGLAWVGAPSQASGGVCEKFKQYMEGSKGVKKSLNTGIVTTINYGKEVPSSVSMLTFAHEVGHNFGSPHDSGAACAPFGTNREDANDGNYIMFASATMGDRPHNDKFSTCSRGNISQVLDAVLAQRSGKVNCFVDSQAAFCGNGLVEEGEECDCGYAEDDTGKCPDKCCNGRTDALHKDLVAQVIVSMQALIMSAELKKRKNSSFLDKDIVFPNKMAASIFKGCQCGAGFECIFSNIGVKVGPNWREQLLPPVT
;
A
#
# COMPACT_ATOMS: atom_id res chain seq x y z
N MET A 1 25.39 -57.48 27.37
CA MET A 1 25.48 -56.06 27.77
C MET A 1 25.62 -55.08 26.59
N ILE A 2 26.31 -55.44 25.49
CA ILE A 2 26.53 -54.52 24.35
C ILE A 2 25.23 -54.25 23.54
N HIS A 3 24.35 -55.25 23.38
CA HIS A 3 23.09 -55.09 22.64
C HIS A 3 22.07 -54.15 23.30
N PHE A 4 22.07 -54.03 24.64
CA PHE A 4 21.15 -53.15 25.35
C PHE A 4 21.52 -51.66 25.21
N SER A 5 22.81 -51.35 25.09
CA SER A 5 23.30 -49.98 24.93
C SER A 5 22.96 -49.39 23.56
N VAL A 6 22.97 -50.21 22.51
CA VAL A 6 22.65 -49.78 21.14
C VAL A 6 21.16 -49.48 21.02
N ILE A 7 20.29 -50.37 21.53
CA ILE A 7 18.83 -50.18 21.50
C ILE A 7 18.42 -48.92 22.28
N CYS A 8 19.05 -48.66 23.44
CA CYS A 8 18.76 -47.48 24.25
C CYS A 8 19.18 -46.17 23.55
N LYS A 9 20.30 -46.17 22.83
CA LYS A 9 20.73 -45.01 22.02
C LYS A 9 19.78 -44.73 20.84
N TYR A 10 19.30 -45.77 20.15
CA TYR A 10 18.31 -45.60 19.08
C TYR A 10 16.95 -45.13 19.63
N PHE A 11 16.55 -45.57 20.82
CA PHE A 11 15.32 -45.12 21.46
C PHE A 11 15.38 -43.65 21.88
N ILE A 12 16.52 -43.19 22.41
CA ILE A 12 16.75 -41.77 22.75
C ILE A 12 16.85 -40.92 21.49
N LEU A 13 17.48 -41.42 20.41
CA LEU A 13 17.51 -40.71 19.13
C LEU A 13 16.12 -40.61 18.48
N CYS A 14 15.30 -41.65 18.59
CA CYS A 14 13.91 -41.63 18.13
C CYS A 14 13.05 -40.70 19.00
N LEU A 15 13.23 -40.65 20.32
CA LEU A 15 12.52 -39.71 21.19
C LEU A 15 12.93 -38.25 20.93
N LEU A 16 14.22 -37.98 20.71
CA LEU A 16 14.70 -36.67 20.29
C LEU A 16 14.23 -36.29 18.88
N ALA A 17 14.15 -37.26 17.96
CA ALA A 17 13.60 -37.03 16.62
C ALA A 17 12.09 -36.77 16.65
N VAL A 18 11.35 -37.43 17.56
CA VAL A 18 9.92 -37.20 17.82
C VAL A 18 9.70 -35.86 18.51
N GLU A 19 10.52 -35.44 19.47
CA GLU A 19 10.47 -34.08 20.04
C GLU A 19 10.80 -33.00 19.00
N LEU A 20 11.76 -33.26 18.08
CA LEU A 20 12.07 -32.36 16.97
C LEU A 20 10.98 -32.35 15.87
N THR A 21 10.19 -33.41 15.72
CA THR A 21 9.02 -33.41 14.80
C THR A 21 7.75 -32.87 15.44
N VAL A 22 7.63 -32.87 16.77
CA VAL A 22 6.47 -32.30 17.49
C VAL A 22 6.53 -30.77 17.60
N CYS A 23 7.71 -30.14 17.42
CA CYS A 23 7.83 -28.68 17.44
C CYS A 23 7.78 -27.97 16.07
N SER A 24 7.42 -28.66 14.98
CA SER A 24 7.30 -28.03 13.65
C SER A 24 6.03 -28.41 12.88
N GLY A 25 5.04 -28.97 13.57
CA GLY A 25 3.70 -29.18 13.02
C GLY A 25 2.88 -27.89 13.09
N GLY A 26 3.15 -26.94 12.19
CA GLY A 26 2.24 -25.81 11.98
C GLY A 26 0.89 -26.35 11.52
N PHE A 27 -0.13 -26.24 12.35
CA PHE A 27 -1.51 -26.49 11.93
C PHE A 27 -1.96 -25.30 11.06
N ASN A 28 -2.73 -25.54 10.00
CA ASN A 28 -3.33 -24.46 9.23
C ASN A 28 -4.29 -23.68 10.14
N LEU A 29 -4.07 -22.36 10.26
CA LEU A 29 -4.91 -21.48 11.08
C LEU A 29 -6.27 -21.26 10.43
N ASP A 30 -6.26 -21.09 9.12
CA ASP A 30 -7.45 -21.06 8.27
C ASP A 30 -7.07 -21.48 6.83
N ASP A 31 -7.99 -21.26 5.88
CA ASP A 31 -7.80 -21.64 4.48
C ASP A 31 -6.71 -20.79 3.80
N TYR A 32 -6.41 -19.60 4.33
CA TYR A 32 -5.43 -18.64 3.79
C TYR A 32 -4.08 -18.68 4.51
N ILE A 33 -4.03 -18.99 5.81
CA ILE A 33 -2.81 -18.94 6.64
C ILE A 33 -2.38 -20.37 6.96
N LEU A 34 -1.32 -20.82 6.28
CA LEU A 34 -0.81 -22.19 6.40
C LEU A 34 0.09 -22.38 7.61
N GLN A 35 0.91 -21.37 7.94
CA GLN A 35 1.79 -21.39 9.11
C GLN A 35 1.67 -20.08 9.88
N TYR A 36 1.68 -20.20 11.20
CA TYR A 36 1.64 -19.08 12.13
C TYR A 36 2.39 -19.44 13.40
N GLU A 37 2.74 -18.42 14.18
CA GLU A 37 3.17 -18.57 15.57
C GLU A 37 2.26 -17.73 16.48
N GLU A 38 2.01 -18.24 17.69
CA GLU A 38 1.29 -17.50 18.72
C GLU A 38 2.26 -16.47 19.34
N LEU A 39 1.79 -15.25 19.57
CA LEU A 39 2.53 -14.19 20.24
C LEU A 39 1.95 -13.91 21.61
N ASP A 40 2.84 -13.84 22.59
CA ASP A 40 2.55 -13.33 23.93
C ASP A 40 3.64 -12.34 24.35
N TYR A 41 3.21 -11.16 24.77
CA TYR A 41 4.04 -10.12 25.36
C TYR A 41 3.21 -9.36 26.39
N ASP A 42 3.87 -8.62 27.29
CA ASP A 42 3.16 -7.89 28.35
C ASP A 42 2.33 -6.73 27.78
N SER A 43 1.06 -7.03 27.49
CA SER A 43 0.07 -6.10 26.97
C SER A 43 -0.22 -4.96 27.95
N THR A 44 -0.15 -5.21 29.26
CA THR A 44 -0.36 -4.18 30.28
C THR A 44 0.80 -3.19 30.28
N ALA A 45 2.04 -3.67 30.22
CA ALA A 45 3.20 -2.81 30.10
C ALA A 45 3.20 -2.01 28.79
N LEU A 46 2.84 -2.65 27.66
CA LEU A 46 2.75 -1.96 26.37
C LEU A 46 1.66 -0.88 26.41
N HIS A 47 0.50 -1.17 26.98
CA HIS A 47 -0.59 -0.21 27.13
C HIS A 47 -0.16 0.99 27.99
N GLN A 48 0.48 0.74 29.14
CA GLN A 48 1.01 1.81 29.98
C GLN A 48 2.06 2.64 29.25
N HIS A 49 2.92 2.01 28.45
CA HIS A 49 3.93 2.70 27.67
C HIS A 49 3.30 3.58 26.59
N HIS A 50 2.29 3.07 25.88
CA HIS A 50 1.48 3.84 24.94
C HIS A 50 0.84 5.06 25.62
N LEU A 51 0.21 4.88 26.79
CA LEU A 51 -0.40 5.99 27.55
C LEU A 51 0.62 7.05 28.00
N ARG A 52 1.86 6.65 28.32
CA ARG A 52 2.96 7.57 28.62
C ARG A 52 3.42 8.33 27.38
N SER A 53 3.66 7.61 26.27
CA SER A 53 4.06 8.19 24.97
C SER A 53 3.01 9.14 24.40
N LYS A 54 1.72 8.94 24.72
CA LYS A 54 0.65 9.89 24.36
C LYS A 54 0.82 11.25 25.05
N ARG A 55 1.38 11.28 26.26
CA ARG A 55 1.60 12.51 27.07
C ARG A 55 2.95 13.17 26.81
N SER A 56 3.84 12.49 26.09
CA SER A 56 5.21 12.92 25.80
C SER A 56 5.38 13.12 24.29
N THR A 57 6.09 14.16 23.87
CA THR A 57 6.30 14.44 22.43
C THR A 57 7.47 13.65 21.82
N ASN A 58 8.33 13.05 22.64
CA ASN A 58 9.60 12.44 22.18
C ASN A 58 9.82 10.98 22.59
N ASP A 59 8.88 10.34 23.29
CA ASP A 59 9.07 8.94 23.71
C ASP A 59 8.60 7.96 22.63
N ALA A 60 9.57 7.21 22.10
CA ALA A 60 9.32 6.06 21.24
C ALA A 60 8.76 4.89 22.06
N VAL A 61 7.75 4.20 21.53
CA VAL A 61 7.23 2.98 22.11
C VAL A 61 8.11 1.81 21.67
N HIS A 62 8.56 1.01 22.62
CA HIS A 62 9.37 -0.17 22.38
C HIS A 62 8.54 -1.42 22.63
N LEU A 63 8.59 -2.35 21.68
CA LEU A 63 7.95 -3.67 21.76
C LEU A 63 8.98 -4.73 21.38
N ALA A 64 9.14 -5.75 22.21
CA ALA A 64 10.03 -6.87 21.93
C ALA A 64 9.29 -8.19 22.11
N PHE A 65 9.48 -9.10 21.17
CA PHE A 65 8.93 -10.46 21.19
C PHE A 65 9.78 -11.38 20.31
N ASP A 66 9.65 -12.68 20.50
CA ASP A 66 10.31 -13.71 19.70
C ASP A 66 9.30 -14.38 18.77
N ALA A 67 9.67 -14.57 17.50
CA ALA A 67 8.89 -15.30 16.53
C ALA A 67 9.77 -15.82 15.37
N PHE A 68 9.46 -17.00 14.84
CA PHE A 68 10.16 -17.68 13.75
C PHE A 68 11.66 -17.80 14.00
N GLY A 69 12.05 -18.05 15.27
CA GLY A 69 13.45 -18.12 15.70
C GLY A 69 14.19 -16.78 15.67
N ARG A 70 13.47 -15.64 15.60
CA ARG A 70 14.03 -14.29 15.58
C ARG A 70 13.49 -13.48 16.76
N ASN A 71 14.39 -12.70 17.38
CA ASN A 71 14.01 -11.66 18.34
C ASN A 71 13.70 -10.35 17.61
N PHE A 72 12.42 -9.95 17.61
CA PHE A 72 11.98 -8.67 17.09
C PHE A 72 12.06 -7.62 18.18
N LYS A 73 12.75 -6.50 17.89
CA LYS A 73 12.79 -5.32 18.76
C LYS A 73 12.29 -4.13 17.96
N LEU A 74 11.02 -3.78 18.13
CA LEU A 74 10.39 -2.69 17.39
C LEU A 74 10.62 -1.37 18.12
N ARG A 75 10.99 -0.33 17.37
CA ARG A 75 11.01 1.05 17.83
C ARG A 75 9.93 1.83 17.09
N LEU A 76 8.86 2.14 17.79
CA LEU A 76 7.64 2.72 17.24
C LEU A 76 7.51 4.20 17.61
N ARG A 77 7.04 5.00 16.67
CA ARG A 77 6.74 6.43 16.82
C ARG A 77 5.32 6.67 16.34
N ARG A 78 4.62 7.60 17.00
CA ARG A 78 3.26 7.97 16.60
C ARG A 78 3.28 8.53 15.19
N ASP A 79 2.35 8.08 14.36
CA ASP A 79 2.30 8.48 12.96
C ASP A 79 0.86 8.50 12.46
N THR A 80 0.40 9.70 12.11
CA THR A 80 -0.93 9.99 11.56
C THR A 80 -0.86 10.39 10.09
N SER A 81 0.27 10.18 9.40
CA SER A 81 0.47 10.56 7.98
C SER A 81 -0.55 9.96 7.00
N ALA A 82 -1.23 8.87 7.38
CA ALA A 82 -2.31 8.31 6.58
C ALA A 82 -3.55 9.22 6.52
N PHE A 83 -3.65 10.22 7.39
CA PHE A 83 -4.77 11.16 7.50
C PHE A 83 -4.30 12.57 7.21
N THR A 84 -5.17 13.40 6.63
CA THR A 84 -4.86 14.82 6.44
C THR A 84 -4.87 15.54 7.80
N PRO A 85 -4.14 16.65 7.97
CA PRO A 85 -4.18 17.42 9.22
C PRO A 85 -5.58 17.97 9.56
N GLN A 86 -6.43 18.15 8.55
CA GLN A 86 -7.82 18.60 8.67
C GLN A 86 -8.81 17.43 8.71
N TYR A 87 -8.33 16.21 8.96
CA TYR A 87 -9.16 15.02 9.05
C TYR A 87 -10.28 15.18 10.07
N MET A 88 -11.50 14.85 9.65
CA MET A 88 -12.67 14.82 10.51
C MET A 88 -13.47 13.54 10.25
N MET A 89 -13.94 12.90 11.32
CA MET A 89 -14.91 11.82 11.23
C MET A 89 -16.32 12.40 11.17
N LYS A 90 -17.16 11.91 10.27
CA LYS A 90 -18.59 12.23 10.22
C LYS A 90 -19.33 11.22 11.09
N GLU A 91 -19.99 11.73 12.13
CA GLU A 91 -20.83 10.94 13.03
C GLU A 91 -22.27 10.84 12.49
N ASP A 92 -23.08 10.05 13.19
CA ASP A 92 -24.42 9.63 12.78
C ASP A 92 -25.43 10.77 12.64
N ASP A 93 -25.26 11.84 13.42
CA ASP A 93 -26.06 13.07 13.36
C ASP A 93 -25.63 14.02 12.22
N GLY A 94 -24.63 13.63 11.43
CA GLY A 94 -24.05 14.42 10.36
C GLY A 94 -23.02 15.44 10.83
N THR A 95 -22.71 15.50 12.13
CA THR A 95 -21.66 16.37 12.67
C THR A 95 -20.28 15.85 12.31
N LEU A 96 -19.34 16.78 12.19
CA LEU A 96 -17.93 16.48 11.97
C LEU A 96 -17.20 16.59 13.30
N LYS A 97 -16.48 15.54 13.69
CA LYS A 97 -15.77 15.46 14.96
C LYS A 97 -14.32 15.05 14.74
N ALA A 98 -13.42 15.69 15.49
CA ALA A 98 -12.04 15.25 15.59
C ALA A 98 -11.95 13.95 16.40
N VAL A 99 -11.20 12.99 15.88
CA VAL A 99 -10.97 11.70 16.53
C VAL A 99 -9.50 11.57 16.92
N ASP A 100 -9.25 10.93 18.05
CA ASP A 100 -7.91 10.67 18.52
C ASP A 100 -7.28 9.54 17.72
N LEU A 101 -6.18 9.84 17.02
CA LEU A 101 -5.41 8.88 16.21
C LEU A 101 -4.09 8.47 16.87
N SER A 102 -3.89 8.78 18.16
CA SER A 102 -2.63 8.57 18.86
C SER A 102 -2.23 7.09 19.04
N PHE A 103 -3.15 6.17 18.76
CA PHE A 103 -2.90 4.72 18.75
C PHE A 103 -2.23 4.21 17.46
N LEU A 104 -2.04 5.07 16.45
CA LEU A 104 -1.37 4.73 15.19
C LEU A 104 0.14 4.95 15.27
N TYR A 105 0.89 3.99 14.75
CA TYR A 105 2.35 3.96 14.82
C TYR A 105 2.99 3.63 13.47
N THR A 106 4.20 4.16 13.30
CA THR A 106 5.20 3.68 12.33
C THR A 106 6.51 3.44 13.05
N GLY A 107 7.44 2.71 12.46
CA GLY A 107 8.70 2.42 13.12
C GLY A 107 9.63 1.55 12.30
N GLU A 108 10.59 0.98 13.00
CA GLU A 108 11.61 0.11 12.43
C GLU A 108 11.96 -1.01 13.41
N VAL A 109 12.56 -2.07 12.88
CA VAL A 109 13.17 -3.14 13.67
C VAL A 109 14.59 -2.72 14.02
N VAL A 110 14.88 -2.60 15.31
CA VAL A 110 16.19 -2.20 15.83
C VAL A 110 17.26 -3.18 15.35
N GLY A 111 18.30 -2.66 14.71
CA GLY A 111 19.41 -3.45 14.18
C GLY A 111 19.21 -3.95 12.75
N ILE A 112 18.07 -3.68 12.11
CA ILE A 112 17.82 -4.00 10.70
C ILE A 112 17.60 -2.71 9.90
N PRO A 113 18.66 -2.18 9.24
CA PRO A 113 18.54 -0.99 8.41
C PRO A 113 17.50 -1.16 7.30
N GLY A 114 16.65 -0.16 7.13
CA GLY A 114 15.60 -0.17 6.10
C GLY A 114 14.36 -0.98 6.43
N SER A 115 14.30 -1.61 7.60
CA SER A 115 13.06 -2.22 8.07
C SER A 115 12.01 -1.15 8.34
N LYS A 116 10.76 -1.46 8.00
CA LYS A 116 9.62 -0.58 8.22
C LYS A 116 8.54 -1.33 8.98
N VAL A 117 7.97 -0.68 9.98
CA VAL A 117 6.87 -1.19 10.75
C VAL A 117 5.72 -0.21 10.63
N ASP A 118 4.53 -0.68 10.32
CA ASP A 118 3.32 0.12 10.31
C ASP A 118 2.23 -0.62 11.08
N GLY A 119 1.55 0.04 12.01
CA GLY A 119 0.57 -0.65 12.85
C GLY A 119 -0.14 0.24 13.84
N ALA A 120 -0.91 -0.39 14.72
CA ALA A 120 -1.68 0.24 15.78
C ALA A 120 -1.49 -0.51 17.10
N ILE A 121 -1.58 0.23 18.22
CA ILE A 121 -1.60 -0.34 19.57
C ILE A 121 -2.95 -0.04 20.19
N ILE A 122 -3.80 -1.05 20.31
CA ILE A 122 -5.16 -0.94 20.85
C ILE A 122 -5.24 -1.85 22.08
N GLN A 123 -5.56 -1.28 23.23
CA GLN A 123 -5.56 -1.99 24.53
C GLN A 123 -4.26 -2.74 24.86
N GLY A 124 -3.11 -2.25 24.39
CA GLY A 124 -1.83 -2.93 24.63
C GLY A 124 -1.57 -4.14 23.73
N MET A 125 -2.42 -4.37 22.74
CA MET A 125 -2.19 -5.33 21.66
C MET A 125 -1.73 -4.56 20.42
N PHE A 126 -0.56 -4.92 19.91
CA PHE A 126 -0.05 -4.44 18.64
C PHE A 126 -0.64 -5.26 17.49
N ARG A 127 -1.05 -4.57 16.44
CA ARG A 127 -1.46 -5.14 15.15
C ARG A 127 -0.83 -4.35 14.02
N GLY A 128 -0.41 -5.01 12.95
CA GLY A 128 0.24 -4.33 11.83
C GLY A 128 1.17 -5.22 11.04
N GLU A 129 2.01 -4.57 10.23
CA GLU A 129 2.94 -5.20 9.30
C GLU A 129 4.38 -4.81 9.63
N ILE A 130 5.28 -5.78 9.52
CA ILE A 130 6.72 -5.61 9.69
C ILE A 130 7.38 -6.03 8.38
N HIS A 131 7.92 -5.04 7.68
CA HIS A 131 8.69 -5.23 6.46
C HIS A 131 10.15 -5.41 6.82
N VAL A 132 10.68 -6.61 6.57
CA VAL A 132 12.11 -6.91 6.70
C VAL A 132 12.74 -6.99 5.31
N PRO A 133 13.63 -6.05 4.94
CA PRO A 133 14.27 -6.06 3.63
C PRO A 133 15.04 -7.36 3.37
N GLY A 134 14.77 -7.99 2.23
CA GLY A 134 15.44 -9.23 1.80
C GLY A 134 14.95 -10.51 2.47
N ASP A 135 13.86 -10.47 3.25
CA ASP A 135 13.27 -11.65 3.89
C ASP A 135 11.79 -11.82 3.49
N THR A 136 10.87 -11.23 4.25
CA THR A 136 9.43 -11.27 3.99
C THR A 136 8.75 -10.14 4.76
N VAL A 137 7.47 -9.94 4.46
CA VAL A 137 6.56 -9.19 5.32
C VAL A 137 6.00 -10.13 6.38
N TYR A 138 5.97 -9.67 7.63
CA TYR A 138 5.33 -10.34 8.76
C TYR A 138 4.08 -9.56 9.13
N HIS A 139 2.98 -10.26 9.38
CA HIS A 139 1.71 -9.67 9.77
C HIS A 139 1.39 -10.09 11.20
N ILE A 140 1.00 -9.14 12.02
CA ILE A 140 0.56 -9.38 13.40
C ILE A 140 -0.90 -9.03 13.51
N GLU A 141 -1.70 -10.01 13.93
CA GLU A 141 -3.13 -9.86 14.13
C GLU A 141 -3.54 -10.31 15.53
N VAL A 142 -4.70 -9.84 15.97
CA VAL A 142 -5.26 -10.20 17.28
C VAL A 142 -6.00 -11.53 17.14
N ASN A 143 -5.87 -12.39 18.15
CA ASN A 143 -6.38 -13.77 18.13
C ASN A 143 -7.93 -13.85 17.97
N ASN A 144 -8.66 -12.78 18.28
CA ASN A 144 -10.12 -12.71 18.16
C ASN A 144 -10.67 -12.91 16.72
N ARG A 145 -9.80 -12.97 15.71
CA ARG A 145 -10.16 -13.37 14.33
C ARG A 145 -10.36 -14.88 14.16
N PHE A 146 -9.67 -15.71 14.94
CA PHE A 146 -9.52 -17.12 14.64
C PHE A 146 -10.38 -18.00 15.55
N ASN A 147 -10.68 -19.21 15.10
CA ASN A 147 -11.55 -20.12 15.83
C ASN A 147 -10.86 -20.57 17.12
N GLN A 148 -11.38 -20.15 18.29
CA GLN A 148 -10.78 -20.41 19.61
C GLN A 148 -10.57 -21.89 19.95
N SER A 149 -11.18 -22.81 19.19
CA SER A 149 -10.98 -24.25 19.33
C SER A 149 -9.59 -24.73 18.89
N GLN A 150 -8.83 -23.93 18.15
CA GLN A 150 -7.51 -24.28 17.60
C GLN A 150 -6.33 -23.55 18.27
N LEU A 151 -6.60 -22.56 19.13
CA LEU A 151 -5.59 -21.65 19.67
C LEU A 151 -5.57 -21.71 21.19
N SER A 152 -4.37 -21.58 21.77
CA SER A 152 -4.23 -21.56 23.22
C SER A 152 -4.91 -20.32 23.79
N ALA A 153 -5.77 -20.48 24.80
CA ALA A 153 -6.46 -19.39 25.48
C ALA A 153 -5.52 -18.36 26.16
N SER A 154 -4.22 -18.64 26.21
CA SER A 154 -3.18 -17.79 26.82
C SER A 154 -2.62 -16.73 25.88
N HIS A 155 -2.69 -16.88 24.56
CA HIS A 155 -2.02 -15.97 23.62
C HIS A 155 -3.00 -14.96 23.02
N HIS A 156 -2.65 -13.68 23.03
CA HIS A 156 -3.53 -12.58 22.60
C HIS A 156 -3.37 -12.22 21.12
N SER A 157 -2.24 -12.56 20.49
CA SER A 157 -1.92 -12.22 19.10
C SER A 157 -1.33 -13.40 18.35
N VAL A 158 -1.37 -13.34 17.03
CA VAL A 158 -0.71 -14.28 16.13
C VAL A 158 0.20 -13.52 15.17
N ILE A 159 1.27 -14.16 14.74
CA ILE A 159 2.16 -13.66 13.70
C ILE A 159 2.30 -14.69 12.59
N TYR A 160 2.22 -14.22 11.34
CA TYR A 160 2.41 -15.04 10.16
C TYR A 160 3.24 -14.30 9.11
N ARG A 161 3.89 -15.06 8.23
CA ARG A 161 4.71 -14.51 7.15
C ARG A 161 3.92 -14.53 5.86
N ASN A 162 4.13 -13.53 5.00
CA ASN A 162 3.46 -13.46 3.71
C ASN A 162 3.72 -14.70 2.83
N LYS A 163 4.92 -15.29 2.93
CA LYS A 163 5.29 -16.53 2.22
C LYS A 163 4.58 -17.80 2.70
N ASP A 164 3.95 -17.77 3.87
CA ASP A 164 3.22 -18.90 4.46
C ASP A 164 1.71 -18.80 4.21
N LEU A 165 1.29 -17.91 3.29
CA LEU A 165 -0.10 -17.80 2.87
C LEU A 165 -0.41 -18.80 1.74
N ASN A 166 -1.60 -19.39 1.77
CA ASN A 166 -2.13 -20.23 0.70
C ASN A 166 -2.60 -19.36 -0.48
N LEU A 167 -1.82 -19.34 -1.56
CA LEU A 167 -1.91 -18.38 -2.66
C LEU A 167 -3.26 -18.27 -3.36
N ASP A 168 -4.11 -19.30 -3.26
CA ASP A 168 -5.47 -19.26 -3.79
C ASP A 168 -6.30 -20.47 -3.32
N PRO A 169 -6.79 -20.50 -2.06
CA PRO A 169 -7.52 -21.66 -1.54
C PRO A 169 -8.77 -22.00 -2.37
N TYR A 170 -9.37 -21.00 -3.01
CA TYR A 170 -10.63 -21.12 -3.73
C TYR A 170 -10.49 -21.12 -5.25
N ARG A 171 -9.27 -21.28 -5.79
CA ARG A 171 -9.04 -21.36 -7.24
C ARG A 171 -10.00 -22.32 -7.93
N SER A 172 -10.05 -23.54 -7.40
CA SER A 172 -10.88 -24.61 -7.97
C SER A 172 -12.37 -24.30 -7.87
N LYS A 173 -12.80 -23.57 -6.83
CA LYS A 173 -14.20 -23.18 -6.63
C LYS A 173 -14.58 -22.11 -7.66
N ARG A 174 -13.75 -21.06 -7.82
CA ARG A 174 -13.93 -20.06 -8.88
C ARG A 174 -13.96 -20.70 -10.26
N GLU A 175 -13.03 -21.60 -10.57
CA GLU A 175 -13.01 -22.30 -11.86
C GLU A 175 -14.27 -23.15 -12.09
N ARG A 176 -14.84 -23.78 -11.05
CA ARG A 176 -16.11 -24.52 -11.14
C ARG A 176 -17.30 -23.58 -11.35
N ASP A 177 -17.45 -22.57 -10.51
CA ASP A 177 -18.51 -21.56 -10.60
C ASP A 177 -18.52 -20.94 -12.00
N ARG A 178 -17.33 -20.69 -12.55
CA ARG A 178 -17.13 -20.20 -13.91
C ARG A 178 -17.56 -21.18 -14.99
N ARG A 179 -17.21 -22.47 -14.86
CA ARG A 179 -17.65 -23.52 -15.80
C ARG A 179 -19.18 -23.65 -15.80
N GLU A 180 -19.83 -23.48 -14.66
CA GLU A 180 -21.29 -23.44 -14.58
C GLU A 180 -21.87 -22.16 -15.22
N ALA A 181 -21.31 -20.99 -14.93
CA ALA A 181 -21.75 -19.73 -15.53
C ALA A 181 -21.56 -19.69 -17.06
N SER A 182 -20.46 -20.24 -17.58
CA SER A 182 -20.17 -20.32 -19.02
C SER A 182 -21.10 -21.25 -19.80
N LYS A 183 -21.77 -22.19 -19.13
CA LYS A 183 -22.85 -23.01 -19.74
C LYS A 183 -24.15 -22.22 -19.94
N ALA A 184 -24.33 -21.10 -19.23
CA ALA A 184 -25.51 -20.25 -19.30
C ALA A 184 -25.33 -19.03 -20.23
N THR A 185 -24.09 -18.59 -20.50
CA THR A 185 -23.77 -17.42 -21.34
C THR A 185 -22.36 -17.54 -21.93
N SER A 186 -22.18 -17.18 -23.21
CA SER A 186 -20.97 -17.45 -24.01
C SER A 186 -19.83 -16.41 -23.88
N THR A 187 -19.72 -15.69 -22.77
CA THR A 187 -18.63 -14.74 -22.50
C THR A 187 -18.12 -14.99 -21.08
N SER A 188 -16.82 -15.04 -20.91
CA SER A 188 -16.17 -15.45 -19.65
C SER A 188 -15.00 -14.52 -19.36
N GLY A 189 -15.29 -13.30 -18.91
CA GLY A 189 -14.29 -12.38 -18.38
C GLY A 189 -13.58 -12.94 -17.14
N TYR A 190 -12.30 -12.62 -16.99
CA TYR A 190 -11.53 -12.81 -15.75
C TYR A 190 -11.78 -11.57 -14.87
N CYS A 191 -12.45 -11.79 -13.74
CA CYS A 191 -12.88 -10.78 -12.75
C CYS A 191 -13.92 -9.76 -13.26
N GLY A 192 -15.00 -9.61 -12.51
CA GLY A 192 -16.17 -8.83 -12.89
C GLY A 192 -17.25 -9.68 -13.52
N TYR A 193 -18.44 -9.63 -12.93
CA TYR A 193 -19.66 -10.10 -13.55
C TYR A 193 -19.82 -9.38 -14.90
N ASP A 194 -19.84 -10.07 -16.04
CA ASP A 194 -19.98 -9.44 -17.37
C ASP A 194 -21.16 -8.44 -17.41
N GLN A 195 -22.23 -8.73 -16.66
CA GLN A 195 -23.39 -7.84 -16.56
C GLN A 195 -23.12 -6.60 -15.69
N ALA A 196 -22.26 -6.68 -14.66
CA ALA A 196 -21.84 -5.51 -13.88
C ALA A 196 -21.06 -4.55 -14.77
N VAL A 197 -20.16 -5.07 -15.60
CA VAL A 197 -19.39 -4.23 -16.53
C VAL A 197 -20.29 -3.63 -17.61
N GLN A 198 -21.24 -4.40 -18.17
CA GLN A 198 -22.24 -3.88 -19.11
C GLN A 198 -23.12 -2.81 -18.46
N TRP A 199 -23.54 -3.01 -17.21
CA TRP A 199 -24.30 -2.02 -16.45
C TRP A 199 -23.48 -0.76 -16.22
N MET A 200 -22.24 -0.87 -15.74
CA MET A 200 -21.34 0.26 -15.53
C MET A 200 -21.16 1.07 -16.81
N ARG A 201 -20.93 0.38 -17.92
CA ARG A 201 -20.87 1.00 -19.24
C ARG A 201 -22.15 1.78 -19.57
N SER A 202 -23.32 1.17 -19.37
CA SER A 202 -24.60 1.84 -19.63
C SER A 202 -24.78 3.11 -18.80
N VAL A 203 -24.26 3.15 -17.57
CA VAL A 203 -24.29 4.36 -16.72
C VAL A 203 -23.35 5.43 -17.26
N VAL A 204 -22.12 5.08 -17.64
CA VAL A 204 -21.17 6.07 -18.18
C VAL A 204 -21.65 6.65 -19.51
N GLU A 205 -22.21 5.81 -20.38
CA GLU A 205 -22.77 6.25 -21.67
C GLU A 205 -24.04 7.10 -21.52
N SER A 206 -24.72 7.02 -20.38
CA SER A 206 -25.96 7.76 -20.11
C SER A 206 -25.76 9.14 -19.48
N GLU A 207 -24.51 9.61 -19.37
CA GLU A 207 -24.18 10.96 -18.91
C GLU A 207 -24.96 12.01 -19.73
N VAL A 208 -25.69 12.90 -19.06
CA VAL A 208 -26.44 13.96 -19.73
C VAL A 208 -25.50 15.13 -20.03
N THR A 209 -25.01 15.23 -21.27
CA THR A 209 -24.22 16.40 -21.71
C THR A 209 -24.94 17.24 -22.78
N GLN A 210 -24.58 18.52 -22.93
CA GLN A 210 -25.19 19.41 -23.93
C GLN A 210 -24.62 19.23 -25.35
N ASP A 211 -23.63 18.36 -25.56
CA ASP A 211 -22.94 18.17 -26.86
C ASP A 211 -23.08 16.73 -27.37
N SER A 212 -23.86 16.51 -28.44
CA SER A 212 -24.15 15.18 -28.99
C SER A 212 -22.95 14.51 -29.70
N ASN A 213 -21.98 15.29 -30.21
CA ASN A 213 -20.76 14.74 -30.83
C ASN A 213 -19.76 14.25 -29.77
N ARG A 214 -19.82 14.82 -28.57
CA ARG A 214 -19.05 14.42 -27.39
C ARG A 214 -19.45 13.04 -26.87
N HIS A 215 -20.74 12.71 -26.86
CA HIS A 215 -21.25 11.40 -26.41
C HIS A 215 -20.74 10.24 -27.28
N ARG A 216 -20.73 10.42 -28.62
CA ARG A 216 -20.35 9.35 -29.56
C ARG A 216 -18.86 9.00 -29.49
N ARG A 217 -17.99 9.96 -29.16
CA ARG A 217 -16.54 9.74 -29.02
C ARG A 217 -16.17 9.09 -27.68
N SER A 218 -16.80 9.51 -26.59
CA SER A 218 -16.60 8.88 -25.27
C SER A 218 -17.05 7.42 -25.26
N ALA A 219 -18.20 7.09 -25.86
CA ALA A 219 -18.71 5.71 -25.93
C ALA A 219 -17.84 4.79 -26.82
N MET A 220 -17.32 5.30 -27.95
CA MET A 220 -16.42 4.53 -28.82
C MET A 220 -15.07 4.19 -28.16
N GLN A 221 -14.52 5.10 -27.33
CA GLN A 221 -13.26 4.85 -26.63
C GLN A 221 -13.44 3.90 -25.44
N TRP A 222 -14.57 3.96 -24.72
CA TRP A 222 -14.95 2.95 -23.73
C TRP A 222 -15.15 1.56 -24.32
N GLN A 223 -15.64 1.45 -25.55
CA GLN A 223 -15.72 0.18 -26.27
C GLN A 223 -14.32 -0.42 -26.51
N GLU A 224 -13.30 0.37 -26.85
CA GLU A 224 -11.91 -0.12 -26.98
C GLU A 224 -11.32 -0.57 -25.63
N VAL A 225 -11.62 0.16 -24.54
CA VAL A 225 -11.27 -0.26 -23.17
C VAL A 225 -11.92 -1.59 -22.81
N TYR A 226 -13.16 -1.79 -23.22
CA TYR A 226 -13.99 -2.94 -22.89
C TYR A 226 -13.74 -4.16 -23.79
N ASP A 227 -13.49 -3.99 -25.08
CA ASP A 227 -13.17 -5.10 -25.98
C ASP A 227 -11.81 -5.72 -25.59
N SER A 228 -10.88 -4.90 -25.05
CA SER A 228 -9.67 -5.36 -24.38
C SER A 228 -9.92 -6.19 -23.11
N HIS A 229 -11.08 -6.06 -22.44
CA HIS A 229 -11.42 -6.88 -21.26
C HIS A 229 -11.78 -8.33 -21.63
N ASN A 230 -12.23 -8.59 -22.86
CA ASN A 230 -12.81 -9.90 -23.23
C ASN A 230 -12.10 -10.63 -24.37
N GLN A 231 -11.29 -9.94 -25.17
CA GLN A 231 -10.52 -10.57 -26.25
C GLN A 231 -9.17 -9.86 -26.35
N HIS A 232 -8.08 -10.53 -25.95
CA HIS A 232 -6.79 -10.60 -26.69
C HIS A 232 -5.63 -11.08 -25.79
N ASN A 233 -4.81 -11.98 -26.35
CA ASN A 233 -3.53 -12.47 -25.80
C ASN A 233 -2.36 -11.49 -26.05
N THR A 234 -2.64 -10.23 -26.42
CA THR A 234 -1.62 -9.26 -26.85
C THR A 234 -1.39 -8.19 -25.79
N GLU A 235 -0.12 -7.86 -25.56
CA GLU A 235 0.33 -6.77 -24.69
C GLU A 235 -0.31 -5.45 -25.16
N HIS A 236 -1.19 -4.85 -24.36
CA HIS A 236 -1.98 -3.69 -24.80
C HIS A 236 -1.74 -2.46 -23.92
N ASN A 237 -1.16 -1.42 -24.53
CA ASN A 237 -1.12 -0.06 -23.97
C ASN A 237 -2.23 0.75 -24.65
N MET A 238 -3.35 0.91 -23.96
CA MET A 238 -4.69 1.18 -24.52
C MET A 238 -4.79 2.54 -25.24
N TYR A 239 -3.93 3.49 -24.87
CA TYR A 239 -3.99 4.86 -25.36
C TYR A 239 -2.77 5.26 -26.20
N SER A 240 -1.99 4.29 -26.69
CA SER A 240 -0.78 4.52 -27.50
C SER A 240 -1.08 5.01 -28.93
N ALA A 241 -1.76 6.16 -29.08
CA ALA A 241 -1.88 6.85 -30.37
C ALA A 241 -1.99 8.38 -30.21
N LYS A 242 -0.94 9.07 -30.65
CA LYS A 242 -0.86 10.51 -30.99
C LYS A 242 -0.88 11.52 -29.83
N LEU A 243 0.22 11.62 -29.08
CA LEU A 243 0.61 12.88 -28.43
C LEU A 243 2.09 13.20 -28.71
N ASN A 244 2.36 13.82 -29.85
CA ASN A 244 3.67 14.42 -30.14
C ASN A 244 3.84 15.72 -29.33
N ARG A 245 4.32 15.61 -28.09
CA ARG A 245 5.01 16.70 -27.37
C ARG A 245 5.70 16.17 -26.11
N GLN A 246 7.03 16.11 -26.13
CA GLN A 246 7.81 15.94 -24.90
C GLN A 246 7.58 17.16 -24.01
N LYS A 247 6.84 16.99 -22.91
CA LYS A 247 6.79 17.95 -21.81
C LYS A 247 7.05 17.18 -20.52
N ARG A 248 8.16 17.52 -19.87
CA ARG A 248 8.46 17.12 -18.50
C ARG A 248 7.43 17.79 -17.59
N GLY A 249 6.66 17.00 -16.85
CA GLY A 249 5.79 17.50 -15.80
C GLY A 249 5.90 16.56 -14.63
N GLY A 250 6.76 16.89 -13.66
CA GLY A 250 6.67 16.23 -12.36
C GLY A 250 5.29 16.50 -11.75
N LEU A 251 4.81 15.60 -10.88
CA LEU A 251 3.77 15.97 -9.92
C LEU A 251 4.35 17.17 -9.17
N GLY A 252 3.80 18.37 -9.38
CA GLY A 252 4.20 19.55 -8.63
C GLY A 252 3.91 19.37 -7.14
N GLN A 253 3.81 20.46 -6.39
CA GLN A 253 3.47 20.39 -4.95
C GLN A 253 2.16 19.61 -4.67
N LYS A 254 1.24 19.57 -5.65
CA LYS A 254 -0.03 18.83 -5.59
C LYS A 254 0.10 17.39 -6.06
N ASN A 255 0.49 16.50 -5.15
CA ASN A 255 0.67 15.06 -5.42
C ASN A 255 -0.24 14.14 -4.58
N THR A 256 -1.08 14.70 -3.71
CA THR A 256 -1.88 13.91 -2.77
C THR A 256 -3.35 13.84 -3.19
N CYS A 257 -3.87 12.63 -3.31
CA CYS A 257 -5.28 12.31 -3.54
C CYS A 257 -6.00 12.19 -2.19
N ALA A 258 -6.83 13.20 -1.87
CA ALA A 258 -7.61 13.21 -0.62
C ALA A 258 -8.79 12.21 -0.69
N MET A 259 -8.90 11.32 0.30
CA MET A 259 -9.86 10.22 0.30
C MET A 259 -10.97 10.38 1.34
N TYR A 260 -12.15 9.86 1.01
CA TYR A 260 -13.24 9.62 1.95
C TYR A 260 -13.44 8.11 2.14
N LEU A 261 -13.13 7.58 3.32
CA LEU A 261 -13.23 6.15 3.60
C LEU A 261 -14.38 5.83 4.54
N ARG A 262 -15.14 4.79 4.25
CA ARG A 262 -16.32 4.41 5.03
C ARG A 262 -16.35 2.94 5.34
N SER A 263 -16.95 2.58 6.48
CA SER A 263 -17.35 1.20 6.77
C SER A 263 -18.87 1.10 6.75
N ASP A 264 -19.40 0.03 6.18
CA ASP A 264 -20.84 -0.24 6.23
C ASP A 264 -21.27 -0.88 7.57
N PRO A 265 -22.59 -0.99 7.82
CA PRO A 265 -23.11 -1.59 9.06
C PRO A 265 -22.69 -3.05 9.27
N LEU A 266 -22.44 -3.79 8.19
CA LEU A 266 -22.06 -5.20 8.29
C LEU A 266 -20.61 -5.35 8.77
N LEU A 267 -19.69 -4.55 8.21
CA LEU A 267 -18.31 -4.49 8.69
C LEU A 267 -18.26 -3.99 10.14
N TRP A 268 -19.03 -2.96 10.49
CA TRP A 268 -19.18 -2.51 11.88
C TRP A 268 -19.61 -3.64 12.80
N LYS A 269 -20.70 -4.34 12.46
CA LYS A 269 -21.24 -5.46 13.26
C LYS A 269 -20.21 -6.56 13.46
N HIS A 270 -19.46 -6.91 12.42
CA HIS A 270 -18.39 -7.91 12.48
C HIS A 270 -17.27 -7.49 13.44
N VAL A 271 -16.74 -6.28 13.27
CA VAL A 271 -15.66 -5.76 14.13
C VAL A 271 -16.12 -5.59 15.58
N LEU A 272 -17.36 -5.15 15.79
CA LEU A 272 -17.94 -5.00 17.13
C LEU A 272 -18.08 -6.34 17.84
N ALA A 273 -18.54 -7.38 17.14
CA ALA A 273 -18.67 -8.73 17.68
C ALA A 273 -17.30 -9.31 18.10
N LYS A 274 -16.25 -9.08 17.32
CA LYS A 274 -14.87 -9.49 17.65
C LYS A 274 -14.29 -8.79 18.88
N ASN A 275 -14.82 -7.62 19.24
CA ASN A 275 -14.33 -6.81 20.34
C ASN A 275 -15.31 -6.78 21.52
N SER A 276 -16.05 -7.88 21.72
CA SER A 276 -16.97 -8.08 22.86
C SER A 276 -18.00 -6.96 23.03
N GLY A 277 -18.44 -6.33 21.93
CA GLY A 277 -19.42 -5.24 21.97
C GLY A 277 -18.87 -3.87 22.37
N ASN A 278 -17.55 -3.70 22.50
CA ASN A 278 -16.97 -2.41 22.85
C ASN A 278 -16.87 -1.49 21.62
N GLN A 279 -17.75 -0.48 21.58
CA GLN A 279 -17.85 0.44 20.45
C GLN A 279 -16.59 1.28 20.23
N ASN A 280 -15.88 1.70 21.29
CA ASN A 280 -14.69 2.54 21.14
C ASN A 280 -13.55 1.75 20.50
N ILE A 281 -13.32 0.52 20.96
CA ILE A 281 -12.32 -0.38 20.38
C ILE A 281 -12.69 -0.67 18.93
N ALA A 282 -13.95 -1.00 18.64
CA ALA A 282 -14.39 -1.31 17.28
C ALA A 282 -14.18 -0.12 16.32
N LYS A 283 -14.42 1.12 16.78
CA LYS A 283 -14.13 2.34 16.00
C LYS A 283 -12.62 2.47 15.76
N ASP A 284 -11.79 2.35 16.79
CA ASP A 284 -10.33 2.45 16.68
C ASP A 284 -9.77 1.36 15.74
N GLU A 285 -10.34 0.16 15.77
CA GLU A 285 -9.97 -0.96 14.89
C GLU A 285 -10.28 -0.68 13.42
N ILE A 286 -11.43 -0.09 13.11
CA ILE A 286 -11.78 0.31 11.73
C ILE A 286 -10.87 1.45 11.24
N LEU A 287 -10.52 2.40 12.12
CA LEU A 287 -9.60 3.49 11.77
C LEU A 287 -8.16 2.98 11.57
N ALA A 288 -7.71 2.03 12.39
CA ALA A 288 -6.43 1.33 12.19
C ALA A 288 -6.43 0.57 10.85
N PHE A 289 -7.53 -0.11 10.52
CA PHE A 289 -7.73 -0.77 9.24
C PHE A 289 -7.61 0.22 8.07
N PHE A 290 -8.31 1.36 8.09
CA PHE A 290 -8.18 2.41 7.06
C PHE A 290 -6.75 2.95 6.95
N SER A 291 -6.11 3.23 8.08
CA SER A 291 -4.72 3.70 8.11
C SER A 291 -3.78 2.73 7.41
N SER A 292 -3.89 1.44 7.73
CA SER A 292 -3.04 0.39 7.15
C SER A 292 -3.23 0.26 5.63
N HIS A 293 -4.46 0.37 5.14
CA HIS A 293 -4.78 0.34 3.72
C HIS A 293 -4.21 1.55 2.97
N VAL A 294 -4.32 2.75 3.54
CA VAL A 294 -3.74 3.96 2.94
C VAL A 294 -2.22 3.92 2.94
N LYS A 295 -1.59 3.44 4.02
CA LYS A 295 -0.14 3.25 4.06
C LYS A 295 0.35 2.24 3.03
N ALA A 296 -0.40 1.16 2.80
CA ALA A 296 -0.07 0.17 1.79
C ALA A 296 -0.11 0.76 0.37
N ILE A 297 -1.18 1.49 0.01
CA ILE A 297 -1.23 2.13 -1.32
C ILE A 297 -0.18 3.24 -1.46
N ASN A 298 0.14 3.99 -0.39
CA ASN A 298 1.23 4.98 -0.43
C ASN A 298 2.60 4.34 -0.66
N ARG A 299 2.82 3.11 -0.17
CA ARG A 299 4.04 2.34 -0.47
C ARG A 299 4.10 2.00 -1.96
N ILE A 300 3.02 1.48 -2.50
CA ILE A 300 2.93 1.01 -3.90
C ILE A 300 3.00 2.19 -4.88
N TYR A 301 2.07 3.15 -4.76
CA TYR A 301 1.94 4.28 -5.69
C TYR A 301 3.06 5.30 -5.51
N GLY A 302 3.49 5.56 -4.27
CA GLY A 302 4.56 6.52 -4.01
C GLY A 302 5.87 6.09 -4.66
N GLN A 303 6.21 4.79 -4.58
CA GLN A 303 7.44 4.24 -5.15
C GLN A 303 7.35 3.98 -6.67
N THR A 304 6.14 4.01 -7.25
CA THR A 304 5.96 3.74 -8.67
C THR A 304 6.25 4.98 -9.51
N ASN A 305 7.09 4.83 -10.53
CA ASN A 305 7.23 5.82 -11.59
C ASN A 305 6.25 5.51 -12.74
N PHE A 306 5.17 6.27 -12.85
CA PHE A 306 4.17 6.14 -13.89
C PHE A 306 4.62 6.83 -15.17
N THR A 307 4.81 6.07 -16.25
CA THR A 307 5.26 6.62 -17.53
C THR A 307 4.73 5.81 -18.71
N ASP A 308 4.47 6.50 -19.81
CA ASP A 308 4.19 5.96 -21.15
C ASP A 308 5.37 6.19 -22.12
N GLY A 309 6.52 6.68 -21.62
CA GLY A 309 7.68 7.13 -22.40
C GLY A 309 7.66 8.60 -22.81
N ASN A 310 6.53 9.31 -22.69
CA ASN A 310 6.40 10.74 -23.03
C ASN A 310 6.28 11.63 -21.79
N VAL A 311 5.49 11.17 -20.82
CA VAL A 311 5.28 11.81 -19.51
C VAL A 311 5.75 10.87 -18.41
N TRP A 312 6.17 11.44 -17.28
CA TRP A 312 6.60 10.69 -16.11
C TRP A 312 6.05 11.36 -14.85
N TYR A 313 5.48 10.55 -13.97
CA TYR A 313 4.87 10.97 -12.72
C TYR A 313 5.32 10.03 -11.60
N SER A 314 5.90 10.58 -10.54
CA SER A 314 6.33 9.84 -9.34
C SER A 314 5.85 10.53 -8.07
N GLY A 315 5.74 9.77 -6.98
CA GLY A 315 5.37 10.32 -5.68
C GLY A 315 3.87 10.61 -5.54
N VAL A 316 3.01 9.83 -6.19
CA VAL A 316 1.55 9.88 -5.95
C VAL A 316 1.29 9.43 -4.51
N GLN A 317 0.63 10.28 -3.73
CA GLN A 317 0.28 10.03 -2.33
C GLN A 317 -1.24 10.03 -2.13
N PHE A 318 -1.67 9.44 -1.03
CA PHE A 318 -3.06 9.35 -0.59
C PHE A 318 -3.13 9.71 0.89
N ALA A 319 -4.20 10.41 1.26
CA ALA A 319 -4.46 10.76 2.65
C ALA A 319 -5.96 10.79 2.91
N VAL A 320 -6.38 10.27 4.06
CA VAL A 320 -7.78 10.26 4.48
C VAL A 320 -8.18 11.65 4.98
N GLN A 321 -9.09 12.29 4.28
CA GLN A 321 -9.65 13.59 4.67
C GLN A 321 -10.92 13.44 5.51
N ARG A 322 -11.73 12.42 5.23
CA ARG A 322 -12.96 12.15 5.99
C ARG A 322 -13.14 10.66 6.20
N THR A 323 -13.74 10.29 7.32
CA THR A 323 -14.24 8.92 7.55
C THR A 323 -15.69 8.93 8.01
N THR A 324 -16.38 7.82 7.77
CA THR A 324 -17.68 7.51 8.38
C THR A 324 -17.71 6.05 8.78
N VAL A 325 -18.05 5.76 10.03
CA VAL A 325 -18.31 4.39 10.49
C VAL A 325 -19.81 4.24 10.63
N MET A 326 -20.45 3.59 9.66
CA MET A 326 -21.90 3.36 9.71
C MET A 326 -22.18 2.27 10.74
N THR A 327 -22.85 2.63 11.83
CA THR A 327 -23.30 1.68 12.85
C THR A 327 -24.64 1.06 12.45
N TRP A 328 -25.04 -0.02 13.12
CA TRP A 328 -26.34 -0.63 12.88
C TRP A 328 -27.48 0.35 13.21
N GLU A 329 -27.27 1.13 14.27
CA GLU A 329 -28.16 2.15 14.79
C GLU A 329 -28.23 3.36 13.86
N SER A 330 -27.09 3.83 13.33
CA SER A 330 -27.04 5.01 12.48
C SER A 330 -27.58 4.78 11.08
N ALA A 331 -27.39 3.56 10.58
CA ALA A 331 -28.04 3.09 9.37
C ALA A 331 -29.51 2.71 9.60
N LYS A 332 -30.02 2.76 10.84
CA LYS A 332 -31.39 2.42 11.23
C LYS A 332 -31.83 1.05 10.71
N CYS A 333 -30.94 0.06 10.78
CA CYS A 333 -31.20 -1.24 10.14
C CYS A 333 -32.39 -2.00 10.75
N ASP A 334 -32.78 -1.68 11.99
CA ASP A 334 -33.98 -2.23 12.64
C ASP A 334 -35.28 -1.51 12.24
N ASP A 335 -35.21 -0.34 11.59
CA ASP A 335 -36.37 0.43 11.15
C ASP A 335 -36.80 -0.01 9.74
N ALA A 336 -37.95 -0.67 9.64
CA ALA A 336 -38.45 -1.20 8.36
C ALA A 336 -38.70 -0.12 7.29
N PHE A 337 -38.90 1.15 7.66
CA PHE A 337 -39.26 2.23 6.75
C PHE A 337 -38.12 3.21 6.47
N ASN A 338 -37.23 3.43 7.44
CA ASN A 338 -36.11 4.37 7.32
C ASN A 338 -34.74 3.70 7.30
N LYS A 339 -34.66 2.36 7.17
CA LYS A 339 -33.38 1.69 7.04
C LYS A 339 -32.60 2.19 5.83
N SER A 340 -31.31 2.34 6.04
CA SER A 340 -30.35 2.59 4.99
C SER A 340 -30.36 1.44 3.99
N PRO A 341 -30.22 1.71 2.68
CA PRO A 341 -30.04 0.65 1.68
C PRO A 341 -28.83 -0.25 1.97
N TYR A 342 -27.84 0.24 2.71
CA TYR A 342 -26.67 -0.54 3.15
C TYR A 342 -27.01 -1.63 4.17
N CYS A 343 -28.24 -1.70 4.70
CA CYS A 343 -28.68 -2.74 5.64
C CYS A 343 -29.22 -4.00 4.94
N GLU A 344 -29.51 -3.95 3.64
CA GLU A 344 -30.01 -5.14 2.93
C GLU A 344 -28.95 -6.24 2.90
N ASP A 345 -29.33 -7.50 3.12
CA ASP A 345 -28.36 -8.60 3.20
C ASP A 345 -27.79 -8.97 1.82
N ASN A 346 -28.63 -9.02 0.80
CA ASN A 346 -28.30 -9.55 -0.53
C ASN A 346 -28.14 -8.43 -1.57
N ILE A 347 -27.18 -7.53 -1.34
CA ILE A 347 -26.84 -6.47 -2.29
C ILE A 347 -25.76 -7.00 -3.23
N ASP A 348 -26.05 -7.01 -4.53
CA ASP A 348 -25.04 -7.30 -5.56
C ASP A 348 -23.91 -6.26 -5.54
N VAL A 349 -22.70 -6.67 -5.92
CA VAL A 349 -21.49 -5.82 -5.95
C VAL A 349 -21.72 -4.52 -6.75
N SER A 350 -22.44 -4.61 -7.88
CA SER A 350 -22.74 -3.46 -8.74
C SER A 350 -23.67 -2.47 -8.05
N ASN A 351 -24.72 -2.99 -7.40
CA ASN A 351 -25.67 -2.18 -6.65
C ASN A 351 -25.01 -1.54 -5.43
N PHE A 352 -24.10 -2.25 -4.76
CA PHE A 352 -23.36 -1.71 -3.61
C PHE A 352 -22.44 -0.55 -4.03
N LEU A 353 -21.71 -0.68 -5.15
CA LEU A 353 -20.95 0.43 -5.73
C LEU A 353 -21.88 1.60 -6.13
N ASN A 354 -23.05 1.29 -6.69
CA ASN A 354 -24.03 2.30 -7.05
C ASN A 354 -24.51 3.10 -5.84
N LEU A 355 -24.76 2.46 -4.69
CA LEU A 355 -25.13 3.14 -3.45
C LEU A 355 -24.07 4.15 -3.01
N ASN A 356 -22.78 3.78 -3.10
CA ASN A 356 -21.68 4.71 -2.83
C ASN A 356 -21.71 5.89 -3.81
N SER A 357 -22.00 5.62 -5.08
CA SER A 357 -22.00 6.60 -6.18
C SER A 357 -23.16 7.58 -6.15
N LEU A 358 -24.27 7.31 -5.44
CA LEU A 358 -25.43 8.21 -5.37
C LEU A 358 -25.19 9.46 -4.52
N GLU A 359 -24.15 9.47 -3.68
CA GLU A 359 -23.78 10.61 -2.85
C GLU A 359 -22.86 11.60 -3.59
N ASN A 360 -22.83 12.84 -3.11
CA ASN A 360 -21.91 13.85 -3.62
C ASN A 360 -20.54 13.69 -2.94
N HIS A 361 -19.52 13.39 -3.75
CA HIS A 361 -18.12 13.25 -3.33
C HIS A 361 -17.19 14.28 -3.97
N ASP A 362 -17.71 15.45 -4.36
CA ASP A 362 -16.96 16.53 -5.04
C ASP A 362 -15.75 17.05 -4.24
N ASP A 363 -15.83 16.97 -2.91
CA ASP A 363 -14.80 17.39 -1.95
C ASP A 363 -13.58 16.47 -1.94
N PHE A 364 -13.66 15.29 -2.57
CA PHE A 364 -12.66 14.23 -2.47
C PHE A 364 -12.13 13.85 -3.84
N CYS A 365 -10.89 13.38 -3.84
CA CYS A 365 -10.31 12.76 -5.02
C CYS A 365 -10.95 11.39 -5.28
N LEU A 366 -11.11 10.57 -4.23
CA LEU A 366 -11.77 9.26 -4.27
C LEU A 366 -12.59 9.00 -3.00
N ALA A 367 -13.68 8.23 -3.14
CA ALA A 367 -14.54 7.83 -2.03
C ALA A 367 -14.80 6.31 -2.03
N TYR A 368 -14.44 5.64 -0.93
CA TYR A 368 -14.51 4.19 -0.80
C TYR A 368 -15.40 3.73 0.34
N VAL A 369 -16.07 2.59 0.14
CA VAL A 369 -16.81 1.89 1.20
C VAL A 369 -16.21 0.48 1.36
N PHE A 370 -15.78 0.18 2.57
CA PHE A 370 -15.35 -1.14 3.00
C PHE A 370 -16.52 -1.90 3.64
N THR A 371 -16.62 -3.19 3.35
CA THR A 371 -17.71 -4.04 3.82
C THR A 371 -17.22 -5.43 4.21
N TYR A 372 -18.07 -6.19 4.91
CA TYR A 372 -17.87 -7.61 5.23
C TYR A 372 -18.90 -8.48 4.48
N ARG A 373 -19.16 -8.16 3.22
CA ARG A 373 -20.14 -8.83 2.35
C ARG A 373 -19.46 -9.80 1.40
N ASP A 374 -19.92 -11.04 1.38
CA ASP A 374 -19.41 -12.05 0.46
C ASP A 374 -20.09 -11.90 -0.90
N PHE A 375 -19.40 -11.22 -1.82
CA PHE A 375 -19.93 -11.01 -3.16
C PHE A 375 -19.82 -12.28 -4.01
N THR A 376 -20.74 -12.41 -4.96
CA THR A 376 -20.80 -13.59 -5.82
C THR A 376 -19.52 -13.75 -6.66
N GLN A 377 -19.21 -15.01 -7.00
CA GLN A 377 -18.04 -15.40 -7.80
C GLN A 377 -16.67 -15.00 -7.21
N GLY A 378 -16.63 -14.69 -5.92
CA GLY A 378 -15.41 -14.33 -5.19
C GLY A 378 -14.85 -12.97 -5.55
N THR A 379 -15.74 -12.02 -5.87
CA THR A 379 -15.38 -10.63 -6.16
C THR A 379 -14.97 -9.92 -4.86
N LEU A 380 -13.75 -9.37 -4.82
CA LEU A 380 -13.22 -8.68 -3.63
C LEU A 380 -13.40 -7.16 -3.65
N GLY A 381 -13.64 -6.58 -4.82
CA GLY A 381 -13.79 -5.14 -4.99
C GLY A 381 -14.44 -4.80 -6.33
N LEU A 382 -14.84 -3.54 -6.45
CA LEU A 382 -15.31 -2.96 -7.72
C LEU A 382 -15.13 -1.45 -7.68
N ALA A 383 -14.63 -0.87 -8.77
CA ALA A 383 -14.40 0.57 -8.88
C ALA A 383 -14.64 1.10 -10.30
N TRP A 384 -15.06 2.36 -10.40
CA TRP A 384 -15.22 3.02 -11.69
C TRP A 384 -13.88 3.29 -12.36
N VAL A 385 -13.70 2.81 -13.59
CA VAL A 385 -12.43 2.97 -14.30
C VAL A 385 -12.25 4.42 -14.78
N GLY A 386 -11.09 5.00 -14.53
CA GLY A 386 -10.70 6.32 -15.01
C GLY A 386 -10.35 6.33 -16.50
N ALA A 387 -10.42 7.49 -17.13
CA ALA A 387 -10.01 7.66 -18.52
C ALA A 387 -9.37 9.05 -18.75
N PRO A 388 -8.41 9.18 -19.67
CA PRO A 388 -7.73 10.44 -19.98
C PRO A 388 -8.60 11.37 -20.85
N SER A 389 -9.71 10.86 -21.40
CA SER A 389 -10.67 11.61 -22.19
C SER A 389 -11.80 12.18 -21.32
N GLN A 390 -12.82 12.77 -21.95
CA GLN A 390 -14.01 13.30 -21.27
C GLN A 390 -14.94 12.20 -20.72
N ALA A 391 -14.58 10.93 -20.88
CA ALA A 391 -15.24 9.80 -20.26
C ALA A 391 -15.37 9.99 -18.74
N SER A 392 -16.58 9.84 -18.21
CA SER A 392 -16.85 9.93 -16.78
C SER A 392 -16.37 8.69 -16.04
N GLY A 393 -15.74 8.90 -14.87
CA GLY A 393 -15.25 7.82 -14.03
C GLY A 393 -13.84 8.09 -13.49
N GLY A 394 -13.54 7.48 -12.35
CA GLY A 394 -12.23 7.47 -11.74
C GLY A 394 -11.87 8.75 -10.96
N VAL A 395 -10.57 8.98 -10.80
CA VAL A 395 -10.05 10.09 -9.99
C VAL A 395 -10.59 11.45 -10.41
N CYS A 396 -10.90 12.28 -9.41
CA CYS A 396 -11.38 13.66 -9.59
C CYS A 396 -12.68 13.83 -10.38
N GLU A 397 -13.47 12.77 -10.55
CA GLU A 397 -14.79 12.86 -11.18
C GLU A 397 -15.77 13.64 -10.29
N LYS A 398 -16.66 14.42 -10.92
CA LYS A 398 -17.60 15.33 -10.23
C LYS A 398 -19.03 14.76 -10.20
N PHE A 399 -19.84 15.27 -9.28
CA PHE A 399 -21.24 14.91 -9.11
C PHE A 399 -22.09 15.42 -10.27
N LYS A 400 -22.47 14.53 -11.17
CA LYS A 400 -23.14 14.83 -12.45
C LYS A 400 -24.41 14.02 -12.64
N GLN A 401 -25.24 14.40 -13.61
CA GLN A 401 -26.51 13.73 -13.91
C GLN A 401 -26.34 12.67 -15.01
N TYR A 402 -26.87 11.49 -14.75
CA TYR A 402 -26.88 10.31 -15.63
C TYR A 402 -28.33 9.86 -15.85
N MET A 403 -28.64 9.26 -17.00
CA MET A 403 -29.98 8.71 -17.24
C MET A 403 -30.05 7.25 -16.76
N GLU A 404 -31.00 6.98 -15.86
CA GLU A 404 -31.44 5.62 -15.52
C GLU A 404 -32.87 5.43 -16.04
N GLY A 405 -33.01 4.73 -17.16
CA GLY A 405 -34.26 4.68 -17.92
C GLY A 405 -34.68 6.08 -18.37
N SER A 406 -35.85 6.54 -17.93
CA SER A 406 -36.37 7.88 -18.26
C SER A 406 -36.09 8.94 -17.18
N LYS A 407 -35.37 8.59 -16.10
CA LYS A 407 -35.10 9.49 -14.97
C LYS A 407 -33.64 9.90 -14.93
N GLY A 408 -33.38 11.19 -14.76
CA GLY A 408 -32.03 11.69 -14.54
C GLY A 408 -31.63 11.61 -13.06
N VAL A 409 -30.64 10.77 -12.74
CA VAL A 409 -30.12 10.54 -11.39
C VAL A 409 -28.72 11.14 -11.28
N LYS A 410 -28.42 11.87 -10.19
CA LYS A 410 -27.07 12.39 -9.98
C LYS A 410 -26.18 11.36 -9.31
N LYS A 411 -24.93 11.23 -9.78
CA LYS A 411 -23.93 10.30 -9.27
C LYS A 411 -22.53 10.90 -9.27
N SER A 412 -21.69 10.45 -8.34
CA SER A 412 -20.25 10.67 -8.34
C SER A 412 -19.58 9.35 -8.71
N LEU A 413 -18.82 9.32 -9.81
CA LEU A 413 -18.14 8.11 -10.30
C LEU A 413 -16.64 8.07 -9.90
N ASN A 414 -16.25 8.84 -8.89
CA ASN A 414 -14.94 8.78 -8.23
C ASN A 414 -14.96 7.81 -7.04
N THR A 415 -15.66 6.67 -7.20
CA THR A 415 -16.00 5.75 -6.13
C THR A 415 -15.46 4.33 -6.39
N GLY A 416 -15.27 3.61 -5.29
CA GLY A 416 -14.95 2.19 -5.29
C GLY A 416 -15.43 1.49 -4.01
N ILE A 417 -15.39 0.17 -4.00
CA ILE A 417 -15.78 -0.66 -2.86
C ILE A 417 -14.80 -1.81 -2.70
N VAL A 418 -14.58 -2.25 -1.46
CA VAL A 418 -13.73 -3.40 -1.13
C VAL A 418 -14.40 -4.22 -0.04
N THR A 419 -14.40 -5.54 -0.17
CA THR A 419 -14.85 -6.46 0.86
C THR A 419 -13.68 -7.19 1.52
N THR A 420 -13.83 -7.49 2.81
CA THR A 420 -12.85 -8.24 3.60
C THR A 420 -13.22 -9.71 3.80
N ILE A 421 -14.21 -10.22 3.04
CA ILE A 421 -14.62 -11.63 3.06
C ILE A 421 -14.72 -12.18 1.63
N ASN A 422 -14.39 -13.46 1.47
CA ASN A 422 -14.51 -14.20 0.22
C ASN A 422 -14.83 -15.65 0.49
N TYR A 423 -15.88 -16.18 -0.14
CA TYR A 423 -16.34 -17.56 0.01
C TYR A 423 -16.56 -17.97 1.47
N GLY A 424 -17.07 -17.05 2.29
CA GLY A 424 -17.36 -17.25 3.71
C GLY A 424 -16.13 -17.18 4.61
N LYS A 425 -14.95 -16.82 4.11
CA LYS A 425 -13.73 -16.62 4.92
C LYS A 425 -13.20 -15.21 4.81
N GLU A 426 -12.78 -14.67 5.94
CA GLU A 426 -12.13 -13.37 6.00
C GLU A 426 -10.77 -13.41 5.32
N VAL A 427 -10.52 -12.44 4.44
CA VAL A 427 -9.25 -12.37 3.70
C VAL A 427 -8.14 -11.81 4.60
N PRO A 428 -6.88 -12.25 4.45
CA PRO A 428 -5.74 -11.66 5.15
C PRO A 428 -5.58 -10.15 4.87
N SER A 429 -4.96 -9.44 5.81
CA SER A 429 -4.73 -8.00 5.70
C SER A 429 -3.96 -7.64 4.42
N SER A 430 -2.93 -8.42 4.04
CA SER A 430 -2.16 -8.23 2.81
C SER A 430 -3.02 -8.28 1.55
N VAL A 431 -3.90 -9.27 1.45
CA VAL A 431 -4.82 -9.46 0.32
C VAL A 431 -5.81 -8.30 0.23
N SER A 432 -6.37 -7.87 1.36
CA SER A 432 -7.29 -6.72 1.42
C SER A 432 -6.62 -5.42 0.95
N MET A 433 -5.38 -5.18 1.37
CA MET A 433 -4.59 -4.01 0.96
C MET A 433 -4.26 -4.00 -0.53
N LEU A 434 -3.88 -5.16 -1.09
CA LEU A 434 -3.61 -5.29 -2.52
C LEU A 434 -4.88 -5.16 -3.37
N THR A 435 -6.00 -5.71 -2.89
CA THR A 435 -7.32 -5.50 -3.50
C THR A 435 -7.63 -4.01 -3.55
N PHE A 436 -7.46 -3.29 -2.45
CA PHE A 436 -7.68 -1.85 -2.43
C PHE A 436 -6.75 -1.11 -3.41
N ALA A 437 -5.46 -1.49 -3.49
CA ALA A 437 -4.53 -0.93 -4.47
C ALA A 437 -4.96 -1.16 -5.93
N HIS A 438 -5.51 -2.35 -6.22
CA HIS A 438 -6.05 -2.75 -7.51
C HIS A 438 -7.28 -1.90 -7.90
N GLU A 439 -8.25 -1.75 -7.01
CA GLU A 439 -9.44 -0.94 -7.26
C GLU A 439 -9.10 0.55 -7.46
N VAL A 440 -8.13 1.07 -6.68
CA VAL A 440 -7.60 2.42 -6.92
C VAL A 440 -6.92 2.48 -8.30
N GLY A 441 -6.30 1.40 -8.77
CA GLY A 441 -5.65 1.33 -10.08
C GLY A 441 -6.64 1.48 -11.22
N HIS A 442 -7.84 0.90 -11.06
CA HIS A 442 -8.97 1.16 -11.94
C HIS A 442 -9.37 2.63 -11.93
N ASN A 443 -9.52 3.26 -10.75
CA ASN A 443 -9.84 4.70 -10.71
C ASN A 443 -8.79 5.59 -11.38
N PHE A 444 -7.52 5.18 -11.39
CA PHE A 444 -6.44 5.85 -12.12
C PHE A 444 -6.38 5.44 -13.60
N GLY A 445 -7.31 4.62 -14.07
CA GLY A 445 -7.54 4.28 -15.47
C GLY A 445 -6.74 3.12 -16.01
N SER A 446 -6.17 2.28 -15.15
CA SER A 446 -5.62 1.01 -15.60
C SER A 446 -6.74 -0.01 -15.81
N PRO A 447 -6.85 -0.64 -16.99
CA PRO A 447 -7.58 -1.90 -17.14
C PRO A 447 -6.80 -3.04 -16.49
N HIS A 448 -7.36 -4.25 -16.56
CA HIS A 448 -6.64 -5.44 -16.15
C HIS A 448 -5.43 -5.72 -17.05
N ASP A 449 -4.37 -6.25 -16.46
CA ASP A 449 -3.18 -6.70 -17.18
C ASP A 449 -3.46 -7.98 -18.00
N SER A 450 -2.99 -7.99 -19.24
CA SER A 450 -3.06 -9.11 -20.18
C SER A 450 -1.78 -9.25 -21.00
N GLY A 451 -1.58 -10.41 -21.62
CA GLY A 451 -0.38 -10.71 -22.40
C GLY A 451 0.86 -11.02 -21.55
N ALA A 452 1.89 -11.58 -22.18
CA ALA A 452 3.04 -12.13 -21.44
C ALA A 452 3.88 -11.05 -20.72
N ALA A 453 4.05 -9.85 -21.29
CA ALA A 453 4.82 -8.81 -20.59
C ALA A 453 4.13 -8.24 -19.34
N CYS A 454 2.80 -8.21 -19.30
CA CYS A 454 2.05 -7.56 -18.21
C CYS A 454 1.33 -8.56 -17.29
N ALA A 455 1.17 -9.81 -17.70
CA ALA A 455 0.71 -10.93 -16.88
C ALA A 455 1.64 -12.15 -17.10
N PRO A 456 2.87 -12.13 -16.58
CA PRO A 456 3.91 -13.09 -16.95
C PRO A 456 3.73 -14.48 -16.34
N PHE A 457 2.92 -14.64 -15.27
CA PHE A 457 2.76 -15.92 -14.60
C PHE A 457 2.16 -16.99 -15.54
N GLY A 458 2.75 -18.17 -15.57
CA GLY A 458 2.33 -19.26 -16.45
C GLY A 458 2.80 -19.11 -17.91
N THR A 459 3.64 -18.12 -18.20
CA THR A 459 4.30 -17.95 -19.51
C THR A 459 5.74 -18.48 -19.49
N ASN A 460 6.43 -18.42 -20.63
CA ASN A 460 7.83 -18.84 -20.77
C ASN A 460 8.84 -17.72 -20.43
N ARG A 461 8.41 -16.60 -19.85
CA ARG A 461 9.31 -15.52 -19.47
C ARG A 461 10.11 -15.88 -18.23
N GLU A 462 11.31 -15.31 -18.11
CA GLU A 462 12.18 -15.50 -16.96
C GLU A 462 11.52 -15.01 -15.65
N ASP A 463 10.79 -13.91 -15.73
CA ASP A 463 10.07 -13.26 -14.64
C ASP A 463 8.69 -13.88 -14.34
N ALA A 464 8.33 -14.99 -15.00
CA ALA A 464 7.04 -15.67 -14.78
C ALA A 464 6.88 -16.21 -13.35
N ASN A 465 7.98 -16.59 -12.70
CA ASN A 465 7.97 -17.09 -11.31
C ASN A 465 7.80 -15.98 -10.27
N ASP A 466 7.95 -14.72 -10.69
CA ASP A 466 7.78 -13.54 -9.84
C ASP A 466 6.30 -13.14 -9.71
N GLY A 467 5.39 -13.92 -10.28
CA GLY A 467 3.94 -13.75 -10.19
C GLY A 467 3.41 -12.67 -11.15
N ASN A 468 2.11 -12.43 -11.09
CA ASN A 468 1.49 -11.34 -11.84
C ASN A 468 1.51 -10.02 -11.05
N TYR A 469 1.31 -8.92 -11.76
CA TYR A 469 1.26 -7.57 -11.19
C TYR A 469 -0.09 -7.26 -10.54
N ILE A 470 -0.18 -6.12 -9.84
CA ILE A 470 -1.37 -5.69 -9.09
C ILE A 470 -2.63 -5.69 -9.96
N MET A 471 -2.56 -5.24 -11.21
CA MET A 471 -3.73 -5.13 -12.09
C MET A 471 -4.09 -6.45 -12.78
N PHE A 472 -3.52 -7.58 -12.36
CA PHE A 472 -3.96 -8.87 -12.85
C PHE A 472 -5.43 -9.12 -12.51
N ALA A 473 -6.15 -9.67 -13.48
CA ALA A 473 -7.59 -9.94 -13.40
C ALA A 473 -7.99 -11.04 -12.39
N SER A 474 -7.08 -11.55 -11.57
CA SER A 474 -7.43 -12.39 -10.44
C SER A 474 -6.66 -11.92 -9.22
N ALA A 475 -7.26 -12.11 -8.03
CA ALA A 475 -6.66 -11.70 -6.77
C ALA A 475 -5.21 -12.19 -6.65
N THR A 476 -4.30 -11.24 -6.39
CA THR A 476 -2.91 -11.49 -6.04
C THR A 476 -2.77 -11.45 -4.52
N MET A 477 -1.87 -12.26 -3.96
CA MET A 477 -1.76 -12.39 -2.50
C MET A 477 -0.54 -11.71 -1.89
N GLY A 478 0.36 -11.15 -2.71
CA GLY A 478 1.47 -10.32 -2.24
C GLY A 478 2.75 -11.09 -1.90
N ASP A 479 2.76 -12.41 -2.02
CA ASP A 479 3.90 -13.27 -1.70
C ASP A 479 4.99 -13.23 -2.78
N ARG A 480 4.64 -12.81 -3.99
CA ARG A 480 5.56 -12.75 -5.12
C ARG A 480 6.09 -11.34 -5.41
N PRO A 481 7.33 -11.22 -5.94
CA PRO A 481 7.97 -9.92 -6.22
C PRO A 481 7.21 -8.95 -7.14
N HIS A 482 6.28 -9.42 -7.97
CA HIS A 482 5.44 -8.56 -8.81
C HIS A 482 4.12 -8.16 -8.16
N ASN A 483 3.65 -8.87 -7.14
CA ASN A 483 2.29 -8.70 -6.63
C ASN A 483 2.05 -7.34 -5.95
N ASP A 484 3.12 -6.62 -5.58
CA ASP A 484 3.05 -5.27 -5.02
C ASP A 484 3.56 -4.19 -5.99
N LYS A 485 3.62 -4.51 -7.30
CA LYS A 485 4.08 -3.61 -8.36
C LYS A 485 3.05 -3.49 -9.48
N PHE A 486 3.09 -2.35 -10.18
CA PHE A 486 2.36 -2.15 -11.43
C PHE A 486 3.16 -2.67 -12.62
N SER A 487 2.46 -3.27 -13.59
CA SER A 487 3.07 -3.68 -14.86
C SER A 487 3.45 -2.46 -15.71
N THR A 488 4.23 -2.67 -16.77
CA THR A 488 4.51 -1.62 -17.76
C THR A 488 3.23 -1.12 -18.45
N CYS A 489 2.25 -2.00 -18.66
CA CYS A 489 0.93 -1.63 -19.21
C CYS A 489 0.17 -0.72 -18.25
N SER A 490 0.05 -1.10 -16.98
CA SER A 490 -0.67 -0.29 -15.99
C SER A 490 -0.01 1.08 -15.80
N ARG A 491 1.34 1.11 -15.73
CA ARG A 491 2.12 2.34 -15.59
C ARG A 491 1.84 3.34 -16.72
N GLY A 492 1.75 2.85 -17.96
CA GLY A 492 1.46 3.68 -19.14
C GLY A 492 0.02 4.17 -19.22
N ASN A 493 -0.96 3.38 -18.75
CA ASN A 493 -2.36 3.82 -18.71
C ASN A 493 -2.58 4.88 -17.62
N ILE A 494 -2.04 4.63 -16.42
CA ILE A 494 -2.16 5.55 -15.28
C ILE A 494 -1.49 6.89 -15.57
N SER A 495 -0.31 6.90 -16.20
CA SER A 495 0.40 8.15 -16.51
C SER A 495 -0.41 9.09 -17.41
N GLN A 496 -1.26 8.54 -18.28
CA GLN A 496 -2.09 9.34 -19.19
C GLN A 496 -3.30 9.95 -18.50
N VAL A 497 -3.93 9.23 -17.57
CA VAL A 497 -4.98 9.80 -16.72
C VAL A 497 -4.41 10.88 -15.81
N LEU A 498 -3.23 10.63 -15.22
CA LEU A 498 -2.51 11.62 -14.43
C LEU A 498 -2.21 12.89 -15.24
N ASP A 499 -1.70 12.78 -16.47
CA ASP A 499 -1.50 13.95 -17.35
C ASP A 499 -2.82 14.69 -17.63
N ALA A 500 -3.88 13.96 -17.95
CA ALA A 500 -5.18 14.58 -18.23
C ALA A 500 -5.74 15.34 -17.01
N VAL A 501 -5.66 14.75 -15.82
CA VAL A 501 -6.15 15.35 -14.57
C VAL A 501 -5.27 16.53 -14.14
N LEU A 502 -3.97 16.32 -14.02
CA LEU A 502 -3.04 17.32 -13.48
C LEU A 502 -2.91 18.53 -14.41
N ALA A 503 -2.86 18.30 -15.73
CA ALA A 503 -2.84 19.37 -16.72
C ALA A 503 -4.24 19.87 -17.11
N GLN A 504 -5.30 19.38 -16.46
CA GLN A 504 -6.70 19.76 -16.70
C GLN A 504 -7.09 19.72 -18.19
N ARG A 505 -6.63 18.67 -18.88
CA ARG A 505 -6.94 18.44 -20.30
C ARG A 505 -8.25 17.68 -20.42
N SER A 506 -8.83 17.69 -21.62
CA SER A 506 -10.02 16.89 -21.92
C SER A 506 -11.15 17.09 -20.90
N GLY A 507 -11.34 18.30 -20.38
CA GLY A 507 -12.40 18.60 -19.41
C GLY A 507 -12.26 17.93 -18.04
N LYS A 508 -11.11 17.30 -17.73
CA LYS A 508 -10.79 16.78 -16.39
C LYS A 508 -10.37 17.93 -15.48
N VAL A 509 -10.64 17.78 -14.19
CA VAL A 509 -10.35 18.79 -13.17
C VAL A 509 -9.29 18.24 -12.22
N ASN A 510 -8.30 19.05 -11.88
CA ASN A 510 -7.31 18.67 -10.90
C ASN A 510 -7.89 18.84 -9.48
N CYS A 511 -8.02 17.74 -8.75
CA CYS A 511 -8.48 17.71 -7.36
C CYS A 511 -7.37 17.31 -6.37
N PHE A 512 -6.12 17.15 -6.83
CA PHE A 512 -4.99 16.82 -5.97
C PHE A 512 -4.65 18.01 -5.07
N VAL A 513 -4.26 17.70 -3.84
CA VAL A 513 -3.88 18.66 -2.81
C VAL A 513 -2.38 18.60 -2.56
N ASP A 514 -1.84 19.65 -1.95
CA ASP A 514 -0.42 19.76 -1.67
C ASP A 514 0.04 18.63 -0.73
N SER A 515 1.19 18.02 -1.05
CA SER A 515 1.79 17.02 -0.18
C SER A 515 2.05 17.61 1.19
N GLN A 516 1.67 16.85 2.23
CA GLN A 516 1.97 17.19 3.61
C GLN A 516 3.14 16.36 4.15
N ALA A 517 3.67 15.42 3.36
CA ALA A 517 4.80 14.57 3.70
C ALA A 517 5.88 14.70 2.62
N ALA A 518 7.10 15.07 3.02
CA ALA A 518 8.22 15.14 2.10
C ALA A 518 8.44 13.78 1.41
N PHE A 519 8.46 13.80 0.08
CA PHE A 519 8.65 12.65 -0.78
C PHE A 519 9.88 12.85 -1.66
N CYS A 520 10.96 12.17 -1.29
CA CYS A 520 12.18 12.16 -2.06
C CYS A 520 11.97 11.36 -3.37
N GLY A 521 12.35 11.94 -4.50
CA GLY A 521 12.24 11.36 -5.83
C GLY A 521 11.12 11.97 -6.69
N ASN A 522 10.43 13.01 -6.23
CA ASN A 522 9.47 13.78 -7.04
C ASN A 522 10.10 15.02 -7.71
N GLY A 523 11.37 15.33 -7.39
CA GLY A 523 12.11 16.46 -7.94
C GLY A 523 11.77 17.80 -7.31
N LEU A 524 11.21 17.80 -6.10
CA LEU A 524 10.87 19.00 -5.30
C LEU A 524 11.55 18.88 -3.95
N VAL A 525 12.21 19.94 -3.49
CA VAL A 525 12.81 19.94 -2.14
C VAL A 525 11.74 20.23 -1.09
N GLU A 526 11.44 19.23 -0.25
CA GLU A 526 10.41 19.30 0.79
C GLU A 526 11.00 19.36 2.22
N GLU A 527 10.15 19.49 3.25
CA GLU A 527 10.62 19.61 4.64
C GLU A 527 11.34 18.34 5.10
N GLY A 528 12.66 18.43 5.32
CA GLY A 528 13.51 17.30 5.67
C GLY A 528 14.40 16.81 4.53
N GLU A 529 14.33 17.44 3.35
CA GLU A 529 15.21 17.17 2.21
C GLU A 529 16.20 18.32 2.00
N GLU A 530 17.46 17.99 1.69
CA GLU A 530 18.47 19.01 1.35
C GLU A 530 18.47 19.32 -0.16
N CYS A 531 18.00 18.36 -0.97
CA CYS A 531 17.83 18.44 -2.42
C CYS A 531 16.89 17.31 -2.86
N ASP A 532 16.29 17.38 -4.05
CA ASP A 532 15.62 16.26 -4.70
C ASP A 532 15.77 16.39 -6.21
N CYS A 533 16.43 15.42 -6.84
CA CYS A 533 16.67 15.37 -8.28
C CYS A 533 15.95 14.20 -8.97
N GLY A 534 14.99 13.56 -8.31
CA GLY A 534 14.30 12.38 -8.81
C GLY A 534 14.98 11.06 -8.41
N TYR A 535 14.67 9.98 -9.12
CA TYR A 535 15.27 8.67 -8.89
C TYR A 535 16.68 8.57 -9.50
N ALA A 536 17.55 7.75 -8.90
CA ALA A 536 18.93 7.54 -9.33
C ALA A 536 19.06 6.66 -10.59
N GLU A 537 18.07 5.78 -10.81
CA GLU A 537 18.01 4.83 -11.92
C GLU A 537 16.74 5.08 -12.76
N ASP A 538 16.68 6.22 -13.44
CA ASP A 538 15.73 6.37 -14.55
C ASP A 538 16.35 5.87 -15.87
N ASP A 539 15.49 5.48 -16.82
CA ASP A 539 15.86 5.04 -18.19
C ASP A 539 16.59 6.13 -19.02
N THR A 540 16.79 7.34 -18.45
CA THR A 540 17.49 8.46 -19.09
C THR A 540 18.89 8.74 -18.53
N GLY A 541 19.29 8.02 -17.47
CA GLY A 541 20.61 8.07 -16.89
C GLY A 541 20.78 9.21 -15.87
N LYS A 542 21.16 8.82 -14.64
CA LYS A 542 21.69 9.61 -13.51
C LYS A 542 21.04 10.98 -13.28
N CYS A 543 20.46 11.16 -12.09
CA CYS A 543 20.22 12.45 -11.44
C CYS A 543 21.19 13.54 -11.97
N PRO A 544 20.70 14.53 -12.74
CA PRO A 544 21.56 15.45 -13.49
C PRO A 544 22.33 16.40 -12.56
N ASP A 545 21.86 16.54 -11.32
CA ASP A 545 22.52 17.32 -10.28
C ASP A 545 23.59 16.47 -9.57
N LYS A 546 24.87 16.78 -9.82
CA LYS A 546 26.01 16.15 -9.13
C LYS A 546 26.04 16.43 -7.62
N CYS A 547 25.34 17.48 -7.18
CA CYS A 547 25.21 17.84 -5.78
C CYS A 547 24.01 17.16 -5.11
N CYS A 548 23.20 16.39 -5.82
CA CYS A 548 22.05 15.71 -5.24
C CYS A 548 22.13 14.20 -5.41
N ASN A 549 21.85 13.45 -4.34
CA ASN A 549 21.70 12.01 -4.44
C ASN A 549 20.24 11.69 -4.82
N GLY A 550 20.03 11.17 -6.03
CA GLY A 550 18.72 10.68 -6.45
C GLY A 550 18.28 9.45 -5.66
N ARG A 551 16.98 9.20 -5.59
CA ARG A 551 16.40 8.06 -4.89
C ARG A 551 16.73 6.74 -5.58
N THR A 552 17.38 5.81 -4.89
CA THR A 552 17.67 4.45 -5.40
C THR A 552 16.61 3.45 -4.92
N ASP A 553 16.22 2.49 -5.75
CA ASP A 553 15.35 1.35 -5.35
C ASP A 553 16.04 0.42 -4.34
N ALA A 554 17.38 0.47 -4.29
CA ALA A 554 18.19 -0.21 -3.29
C ALA A 554 18.42 0.69 -2.07
N LEU A 555 17.71 0.39 -1.00
CA LEU A 555 17.93 0.94 0.33
C LEU A 555 19.44 0.95 0.66
N HIS A 556 20.02 2.15 0.84
CA HIS A 556 21.45 2.46 1.01
C HIS A 556 22.25 1.38 1.77
N LYS A 557 22.72 0.34 1.08
CA LYS A 557 23.70 -0.62 1.61
C LYS A 557 25.13 -0.08 1.52
N ASP A 558 25.40 0.78 0.52
CA ASP A 558 26.77 1.22 0.21
C ASP A 558 27.17 2.55 0.85
N LEU A 559 26.23 3.43 1.17
CA LEU A 559 26.57 4.75 1.72
C LEU A 559 27.07 4.67 3.16
N VAL A 560 26.49 3.79 3.99
CA VAL A 560 26.93 3.62 5.39
C VAL A 560 28.34 3.04 5.46
N ALA A 561 28.68 2.08 4.58
CA ALA A 561 30.03 1.52 4.49
C ALA A 561 31.05 2.57 4.03
N GLN A 562 30.70 3.39 3.03
CA GLN A 562 31.60 4.45 2.54
C GLN A 562 31.77 5.60 3.53
N VAL A 563 30.74 6.00 4.28
CA VAL A 563 30.83 7.02 5.33
C VAL A 563 31.71 6.53 6.49
N ILE A 564 31.58 5.27 6.91
CA ILE A 564 32.41 4.69 7.99
C ILE A 564 33.88 4.65 7.58
N VAL A 565 34.19 4.19 6.37
CA VAL A 565 35.57 4.14 5.85
C VAL A 565 36.15 5.56 5.69
N SER A 566 35.35 6.52 5.23
CA SER A 566 35.78 7.92 5.05
C SER A 566 36.01 8.63 6.40
N MET A 567 35.16 8.39 7.41
CA MET A 567 35.36 8.93 8.76
C MET A 567 36.57 8.28 9.44
N GLN A 568 36.77 6.98 9.30
CA GLN A 568 37.97 6.30 9.84
C GLN A 568 39.26 6.82 9.18
N ALA A 569 39.26 7.06 7.87
CA ALA A 569 40.41 7.63 7.16
C ALA A 569 40.72 9.08 7.56
N LEU A 570 39.68 9.90 7.81
CA LEU A 570 39.82 11.28 8.31
C LEU A 570 40.33 11.32 9.76
N ILE A 571 39.82 10.46 10.63
CA ILE A 571 40.29 10.32 12.02
C ILE A 571 41.76 9.89 12.04
N MET A 572 42.13 8.86 11.25
CA MET A 572 43.52 8.40 11.16
C MET A 572 44.47 9.45 10.60
N SER A 573 44.02 10.25 9.61
CA SER A 573 44.82 11.33 9.03
C SER A 573 45.02 12.52 10.00
N ALA A 574 44.01 12.82 10.83
CA ALA A 574 44.11 13.83 11.88
C ALA A 574 45.05 13.39 13.01
N GLU A 575 44.99 12.11 13.42
CA GLU A 575 45.89 11.50 14.42
C GLU A 575 47.36 11.52 13.96
N LEU A 576 47.61 11.24 12.67
CA LEU A 576 48.94 11.27 12.06
C LEU A 576 49.52 12.69 11.94
N LYS A 577 48.69 13.71 11.69
CA LYS A 577 49.10 15.13 11.68
C LYS A 577 49.46 15.63 13.09
N LYS A 578 48.73 15.18 14.12
CA LYS A 578 49.01 15.49 15.54
C LYS A 578 50.36 14.94 16.01
N ARG A 579 50.81 13.81 15.45
CA ARG A 579 52.11 13.19 15.76
C ARG A 579 53.31 13.79 15.01
N LYS A 580 53.11 14.53 13.91
CA LYS A 580 54.19 15.08 13.08
C LYS A 580 54.55 16.55 13.32
N ASN A 581 53.71 17.33 14.00
CA ASN A 581 54.00 18.74 14.29
C ASN A 581 53.82 19.07 15.78
N SER A 582 54.92 19.02 16.54
CA SER A 582 54.99 19.51 17.92
C SER A 582 55.34 21.00 18.01
N SER A 583 54.79 21.84 17.13
CA SER A 583 54.97 23.30 17.20
C SER A 583 54.01 24.05 16.27
N PHE A 584 52.70 23.96 16.52
CA PHE A 584 51.74 25.01 16.14
C PHE A 584 50.40 24.69 16.83
N LEU A 585 50.22 25.20 18.05
CA LEU A 585 48.91 25.34 18.68
C LEU A 585 48.31 26.69 18.27
N ASP A 586 46.99 26.79 18.40
CA ASP A 586 46.11 27.92 18.11
C ASP A 586 45.72 28.16 16.66
N LYS A 587 44.82 27.30 16.16
CA LYS A 587 43.46 27.73 15.78
C LYS A 587 42.48 26.58 16.02
N ASP A 588 41.48 26.82 16.86
CA ASP A 588 40.37 25.90 17.09
C ASP A 588 39.65 25.59 15.77
N ILE A 589 39.85 24.38 15.24
CA ILE A 589 38.90 23.80 14.28
C ILE A 589 37.73 23.29 15.12
N VAL A 590 36.77 24.18 15.38
CA VAL A 590 35.46 23.81 15.88
C VAL A 590 34.76 23.07 14.74
N PHE A 591 34.70 21.75 14.78
CA PHE A 591 33.75 21.00 13.97
C PHE A 591 32.35 21.45 14.41
N PRO A 592 31.51 22.03 13.53
CA PRO A 592 30.15 22.32 13.91
C PRO A 592 29.45 20.98 14.13
N ASN A 593 29.18 20.63 15.39
CA ASN A 593 28.34 19.50 15.80
C ASN A 593 26.95 19.46 15.12
N LYS A 594 26.58 20.52 14.40
CA LYS A 594 25.38 20.59 13.55
C LYS A 594 25.49 19.85 12.21
N MET A 595 26.68 19.67 11.62
CA MET A 595 26.83 18.96 10.33
C MET A 595 26.82 17.44 10.48
N ALA A 596 27.45 16.90 11.54
CA ALA A 596 27.35 15.47 11.84
C ALA A 596 25.89 15.06 12.09
N ALA A 597 25.07 15.97 12.64
CA ALA A 597 23.67 15.69 12.90
C ALA A 597 22.77 15.63 11.64
N SER A 598 23.18 16.16 10.48
CA SER A 598 22.37 16.03 9.24
C SER A 598 22.65 14.69 8.54
N ILE A 599 23.89 14.19 8.58
CA ILE A 599 24.26 12.87 8.01
C ILE A 599 23.58 11.69 8.74
N PHE A 600 23.25 11.86 10.03
CA PHE A 600 22.57 10.83 10.84
C PHE A 600 21.04 10.95 10.87
N LYS A 601 20.46 12.00 10.28
CA LYS A 601 19.01 12.02 10.01
C LYS A 601 18.81 11.38 8.65
N GLY A 602 18.15 10.23 8.61
CA GLY A 602 17.87 9.48 7.38
C GLY A 602 17.03 10.25 6.37
N CYS A 603 17.62 11.25 5.73
CA CYS A 603 17.06 11.96 4.59
C CYS A 603 17.20 11.02 3.39
N GLN A 604 16.09 10.68 2.75
CA GLN A 604 16.09 9.78 1.59
C GLN A 604 16.73 10.46 0.35
N CYS A 605 16.68 11.80 0.27
CA CYS A 605 17.39 12.63 -0.70
C CYS A 605 18.23 13.67 0.07
N GLY A 606 19.54 13.65 -0.15
CA GLY A 606 20.50 14.50 0.58
C GLY A 606 21.67 14.92 -0.30
N ALA A 607 22.44 15.92 0.15
CA ALA A 607 23.53 16.45 -0.65
C ALA A 607 24.57 15.38 -1.03
N GLY A 608 24.95 15.35 -2.30
CA GLY A 608 25.99 14.50 -2.84
C GLY A 608 27.37 14.80 -2.24
N PHE A 609 28.20 13.77 -2.09
CA PHE A 609 29.56 13.87 -1.53
C PHE A 609 30.42 14.96 -2.19
N GLU A 610 30.29 15.19 -3.51
CA GLU A 610 31.09 16.19 -4.23
C GLU A 610 30.85 17.63 -3.73
N CYS A 611 29.68 17.94 -3.18
CA CYS A 611 29.31 19.30 -2.77
C CYS A 611 29.46 19.56 -1.26
N ILE A 612 29.50 18.49 -0.45
CA ILE A 612 29.89 18.60 0.97
C ILE A 612 31.35 19.07 1.08
N PHE A 613 32.26 18.61 0.21
CA PHE A 613 33.68 19.01 0.24
C PHE A 613 33.99 20.34 -0.45
N SER A 614 33.21 20.76 -1.45
CA SER A 614 33.41 22.05 -2.12
C SER A 614 33.11 23.24 -1.19
N ASN A 615 32.12 23.11 -0.30
CA ASN A 615 31.80 24.12 0.73
C ASN A 615 32.84 24.20 1.87
N ILE A 616 33.73 23.22 2.00
CA ILE A 616 34.82 23.19 2.99
C ILE A 616 36.15 23.73 2.39
N GLY A 617 36.14 24.15 1.11
CA GLY A 617 37.32 24.69 0.43
C GLY A 617 38.37 23.63 0.05
N VAL A 618 38.00 22.35 0.06
CA VAL A 618 38.89 21.24 -0.32
C VAL A 618 38.69 20.92 -1.80
N LYS A 619 39.68 21.27 -2.66
CA LYS A 619 39.70 20.82 -4.06
C LYS A 619 40.00 19.34 -4.12
N VAL A 620 39.02 18.53 -4.51
CA VAL A 620 39.23 17.11 -4.81
C VAL A 620 39.78 17.00 -6.24
N GLY A 621 41.01 16.52 -6.40
CA GLY A 621 41.65 16.33 -7.71
C GLY A 621 41.06 15.13 -8.48
N PRO A 622 41.20 15.08 -9.81
CA PRO A 622 40.50 14.11 -10.68
C PRO A 622 40.84 12.62 -10.44
N ASN A 623 41.87 12.30 -9.65
CA ASN A 623 42.36 10.92 -9.45
C ASN A 623 42.06 10.32 -8.06
N TRP A 624 41.13 10.89 -7.29
CA TRP A 624 40.87 10.43 -5.92
C TRP A 624 40.27 9.01 -5.82
N ARG A 625 39.58 8.53 -6.89
CA ARG A 625 39.02 7.17 -6.93
C ARG A 625 40.06 6.07 -7.07
N GLU A 626 41.25 6.36 -7.60
CA GLU A 626 42.27 5.33 -7.90
C GLU A 626 43.25 5.07 -6.74
N GLN A 627 43.27 5.91 -5.70
CA GLN A 627 44.24 5.79 -4.60
C GLN A 627 43.72 5.02 -3.36
N LEU A 628 42.51 4.47 -3.42
CA LEU A 628 41.85 3.83 -2.27
C LEU A 628 41.57 2.33 -2.44
N LEU A 629 42.00 1.72 -3.55
CA LEU A 629 41.97 0.27 -3.71
C LEU A 629 43.35 -0.30 -3.38
N PRO A 630 43.50 -1.21 -2.40
CA PRO A 630 44.73 -2.00 -2.34
C PRO A 630 44.78 -2.90 -3.58
N PRO A 631 45.97 -3.21 -4.13
CA PRO A 631 46.07 -4.19 -5.20
C PRO A 631 45.52 -5.52 -4.68
N VAL A 632 44.60 -6.11 -5.45
CA VAL A 632 44.08 -7.45 -5.21
C VAL A 632 45.24 -8.43 -5.39
N THR A 633 45.62 -9.11 -4.31
CA THR A 633 46.38 -10.37 -4.31
C THR A 633 45.70 -11.34 -3.38
#